data_AF-K4AFH0-F1
#
_entry.id   AF-K4AFH0-F1
#
_cell.length_a   1.000
_cell.length_b   1.000
_cell.length_c   1.000
_cell.angle_alpha   90.00
_cell.angle_beta   90.00
_cell.angle_gamma   90.00
#
_symmetry.space_group_name_H-M   'P 1'
#
loop_
_entity.id
_entity.type
_entity.pdbx_description
1 polymer ?
#
loop_
_entity_poly.entity_id
_entity_poly.type
_entity_poly.pdbx_seq_one_letter_code
_entity_poly.pdbx_strand_id
1 'polypeptide(L)'
;MDKILERYERYSYAEKVLISAESETQGNWCHEYRKLKAKVETIQKCQKHLMGEDLETLNLKELQQLEQQLESSLKHIRSRKSQLMMESISELQRKEKSLQEENKVLQKEHCSFLQLVEKQKGQRQQPQWDQTPQQTSSSSSSFMMREAPPATNISYPVPVAAGGGRVEGAAPQPQPQARIGLPPWMLSHLSS
;
A
#
# COMPACT_ATOMS: atom_id res chain seq x y z
N MET A 1 70.74 5.09 49.95
CA MET A 1 70.71 4.58 48.56
C MET A 1 69.53 3.66 48.36
N ASP A 2 69.24 2.81 49.36
CA ASP A 2 68.21 1.76 49.31
C ASP A 2 66.80 2.29 49.09
N LYS A 3 66.43 3.42 49.70
CA LYS A 3 65.11 4.08 49.50
C LYS A 3 64.87 4.54 48.05
N ILE A 4 65.93 4.75 47.26
CA ILE A 4 65.81 5.15 45.86
C ILE A 4 65.64 3.89 44.99
N LEU A 5 66.42 2.84 45.26
CA LEU A 5 66.29 1.54 44.60
C LEU A 5 64.91 0.92 44.84
N GLU A 6 64.43 0.94 46.09
CA GLU A 6 63.11 0.42 46.46
C GLU A 6 61.97 1.15 45.74
N ARG A 7 62.08 2.48 45.60
CA ARG A 7 61.10 3.25 44.81
C ARG A 7 61.15 2.85 43.34
N TYR A 8 62.34 2.73 42.76
CA TYR A 8 62.50 2.33 41.36
C TYR A 8 61.94 0.93 41.09
N GLU A 9 62.21 -0.03 41.98
CA GLU A 9 61.69 -1.40 41.88
C GLU A 9 60.16 -1.44 41.94
N ARG A 10 59.54 -0.65 42.84
CA ARG A 10 58.08 -0.53 42.90
C ARG A 10 57.49 0.06 41.61
N TYR A 11 58.10 1.10 41.04
CA TYR A 11 57.62 1.70 39.78
C TYR A 11 57.82 0.75 38.59
N SER A 12 58.97 0.09 38.50
CA SER A 12 59.24 -0.89 37.43
C SER A 12 58.29 -2.08 37.49
N TYR A 13 57.97 -2.56 38.69
CA TYR A 13 56.98 -3.63 38.86
C TYR A 13 55.58 -3.17 38.48
N ALA A 14 55.15 -1.98 38.94
CA ALA A 14 53.84 -1.42 38.60
C ALA A 14 53.67 -1.22 37.08
N GLU A 15 54.71 -0.74 36.40
CA GLU A 15 54.72 -0.57 34.94
C GLU A 15 54.58 -1.92 34.21
N LYS A 16 55.31 -2.96 34.64
CA LYS A 16 55.18 -4.32 34.08
C LYS A 16 53.78 -4.89 34.28
N VAL A 17 53.17 -4.68 35.44
CA VAL A 17 51.80 -5.14 35.73
C VAL A 17 50.79 -4.43 34.82
N LEU A 18 50.94 -3.12 34.58
CA LEU A 18 50.08 -2.37 33.67
C LEU A 18 50.21 -2.86 32.23
N ILE A 19 51.43 -3.08 31.74
CA ILE A 19 51.68 -3.61 30.41
C ILE A 19 51.10 -5.02 30.25
N SER A 20 51.19 -5.86 31.28
CA SER A 20 50.58 -7.19 31.28
C SER A 20 49.06 -7.11 31.20
N ALA A 21 48.43 -6.25 32.00
CA ALA A 21 46.98 -6.04 31.98
C ALA A 21 46.49 -5.46 30.64
N GLU A 22 47.24 -4.53 30.04
CA GLU A 22 46.92 -3.97 28.73
C GLU A 22 47.07 -5.01 27.61
N SER A 23 48.09 -5.88 27.69
CA SER A 23 48.26 -7.01 26.76
C SER A 23 47.12 -8.04 26.90
N GLU A 24 46.70 -8.34 28.12
CA GLU A 24 45.57 -9.25 28.39
C GLU A 24 44.25 -8.67 27.87
N THR A 25 43.99 -7.37 28.09
CA THR A 25 42.78 -6.71 27.56
C THR A 25 42.80 -6.63 26.04
N GLN A 26 43.94 -6.33 25.42
CA GLN A 26 44.11 -6.38 23.96
C GLN A 26 43.89 -7.81 23.41
N GLY A 27 44.44 -8.82 24.08
CA GLY A 27 44.21 -10.23 23.75
C GLY A 27 42.74 -10.62 23.82
N ASN A 28 42.02 -10.10 24.81
CA ASN A 28 40.58 -10.28 24.98
C ASN A 28 39.79 -9.63 23.83
N TRP A 29 40.11 -8.39 23.44
CA TRP A 29 39.49 -7.74 22.27
C TRP A 29 39.74 -8.48 20.96
N CYS A 30 40.97 -8.96 20.74
CA CYS A 30 41.28 -9.77 19.56
C CYS A 30 40.51 -11.11 19.55
N HIS A 31 40.29 -11.71 20.71
CA HIS A 31 39.50 -12.94 20.85
C HIS A 31 38.02 -12.69 20.55
N GLU A 32 37.42 -11.68 21.18
CA GLU A 32 36.02 -11.31 20.96
C GLU A 32 35.76 -10.88 19.51
N TYR A 33 36.69 -10.14 18.89
CA TYR A 33 36.62 -9.81 17.48
C TYR A 33 36.63 -11.06 16.58
N ARG A 34 37.54 -12.02 16.82
CA ARG A 34 37.57 -13.29 16.06
C ARG A 34 36.26 -14.05 16.19
N LYS A 35 35.72 -14.12 17.41
CA LYS A 35 34.44 -14.78 17.69
C LYS A 35 33.28 -14.10 16.97
N LEU A 36 33.22 -12.77 16.98
CA LEU A 36 32.20 -12.01 16.26
C LEU A 36 32.33 -12.20 14.75
N LYS A 37 33.55 -12.12 14.21
CA LYS A 37 33.83 -12.33 12.79
C LYS A 37 33.39 -13.71 12.32
N ALA A 38 33.70 -14.76 13.08
CA ALA A 38 33.25 -16.12 12.77
C ALA A 38 31.71 -16.25 12.74
N LYS A 39 31.01 -15.56 13.65
CA LYS A 39 29.53 -15.52 13.64
C LYS A 39 28.99 -14.84 12.39
N VAL A 40 29.58 -13.70 11.99
CA VAL A 40 29.18 -12.98 10.78
C VAL A 40 29.38 -13.84 9.54
N GLU A 41 30.54 -14.47 9.41
CA GLU A 41 30.86 -15.38 8.29
C GLU A 41 29.89 -16.57 8.25
N THR A 42 29.53 -17.14 9.40
CA THR A 42 28.54 -18.22 9.50
C THR A 42 27.18 -17.75 9.01
N ILE A 43 26.70 -16.58 9.48
CA ILE A 43 25.39 -16.03 9.07
C ILE A 43 25.39 -15.73 7.57
N GLN A 44 26.46 -15.13 7.04
CA GLN A 44 26.59 -14.85 5.60
C GLN A 44 26.57 -16.13 4.78
N LYS A 45 27.27 -17.18 5.22
CA LYS A 45 27.26 -18.48 4.56
C LYS A 45 25.85 -19.09 4.56
N CYS A 46 25.17 -19.08 5.71
CA CYS A 46 23.79 -19.54 5.81
C CYS A 46 22.83 -18.75 4.91
N GLN A 47 23.01 -17.42 4.81
CA GLN A 47 22.21 -16.58 3.93
C GLN A 47 22.40 -16.99 2.47
N LYS A 48 23.64 -17.17 2.01
CA LYS A 48 23.93 -17.65 0.65
C LYS A 48 23.25 -18.98 0.36
N HIS A 49 23.37 -19.95 1.27
CA HIS A 49 22.69 -21.24 1.14
C HIS A 49 21.18 -21.09 1.01
N LEU A 50 20.54 -20.26 1.86
CA LEU A 50 19.11 -19.95 1.78
C LEU A 50 18.71 -19.26 0.47
N MET A 51 19.64 -18.52 -0.15
CA MET A 51 19.46 -17.89 -1.47
C MET A 51 19.75 -18.83 -2.64
N GLY A 52 20.15 -20.08 -2.36
CA GLY A 52 20.50 -21.06 -3.40
C GLY A 52 21.92 -20.92 -3.95
N GLU A 53 22.80 -20.20 -3.27
CA GLU A 53 24.20 -20.00 -3.64
C GLU A 53 25.13 -20.95 -2.84
N ASP A 54 26.34 -21.21 -3.34
CA ASP A 54 27.39 -22.02 -2.68
C ASP A 54 26.93 -23.42 -2.20
N LEU A 55 25.95 -24.03 -2.90
CA LEU A 55 25.34 -25.32 -2.53
C LEU A 55 26.27 -26.53 -2.72
N GLU A 56 27.31 -26.40 -3.54
CA GLU A 56 28.32 -27.44 -3.77
C GLU A 56 29.04 -27.87 -2.48
N THR A 57 29.02 -26.99 -1.47
CA THR A 57 29.62 -27.24 -0.14
C THR A 57 28.74 -28.08 0.78
N LEU A 58 27.48 -28.33 0.41
CA LEU A 58 26.51 -29.07 1.21
C LEU A 58 26.42 -30.53 0.74
N ASN A 59 26.26 -31.44 1.70
CA ASN A 59 25.94 -32.83 1.38
C ASN A 59 24.42 -33.03 1.15
N LEU A 60 24.04 -34.20 0.63
CA LEU A 60 22.64 -34.51 0.29
C LEU A 60 21.68 -34.32 1.47
N LYS A 61 22.08 -34.70 2.68
CA LYS A 61 21.23 -34.59 3.88
C LYS A 61 21.03 -33.13 4.28
N GLU A 62 22.09 -32.32 4.23
CA GLU A 62 22.03 -30.89 4.51
C GLU A 62 21.18 -30.16 3.47
N LEU A 63 21.29 -30.54 2.19
CA LEU A 63 20.47 -29.97 1.13
C LEU A 63 18.98 -30.28 1.33
N GLN A 64 18.65 -31.52 1.71
CA GLN A 64 17.27 -31.90 2.03
C GLN A 64 16.72 -31.15 3.25
N GLN A 65 17.54 -30.89 4.26
CA GLN A 65 17.15 -30.08 5.42
C GLN A 65 16.89 -28.62 5.02
N LEU A 66 17.76 -28.05 4.18
CA LEU A 66 17.59 -26.70 3.64
C LEU A 66 16.29 -26.58 2.84
N GLU A 67 16.00 -27.54 1.97
CA GLU A 67 14.76 -27.62 1.21
C GLU A 67 13.53 -27.64 2.12
N GLN A 68 13.51 -28.51 3.13
CA GLN A 68 12.41 -28.59 4.11
C GLN A 68 12.23 -27.27 4.89
N GLN A 69 13.33 -26.62 5.27
CA GLN A 69 13.29 -25.33 5.95
C GLN A 69 12.68 -24.23 5.05
N LEU A 70 13.07 -24.19 3.78
CA LEU A 70 12.52 -23.24 2.80
C LEU A 70 11.05 -23.52 2.51
N GLU A 71 10.66 -24.78 2.31
CA GLU A 71 9.27 -25.16 2.08
C GLU A 71 8.36 -24.79 3.26
N SER A 72 8.80 -25.13 4.47
CA SER A 72 8.07 -24.81 5.70
C SER A 72 7.92 -23.30 5.86
N SER A 73 9.02 -22.54 5.80
CA SER A 73 8.97 -21.08 5.94
C SER A 73 8.10 -20.41 4.88
N LEU A 74 8.17 -20.86 3.62
CA LEU A 74 7.33 -20.38 2.53
C LEU A 74 5.84 -20.66 2.78
N LYS A 75 5.51 -21.85 3.28
CA LYS A 75 4.14 -22.20 3.69
C LYS A 75 3.63 -21.26 4.78
N HIS A 76 4.45 -20.97 5.80
CA HIS A 76 4.10 -20.06 6.88
C HIS A 76 3.87 -18.63 6.36
N ILE A 77 4.75 -18.12 5.50
CA ILE A 77 4.61 -16.78 4.89
C ILE A 77 3.31 -16.69 4.08
N ARG A 78 3.03 -17.68 3.22
CA ARG A 78 1.80 -17.73 2.43
C ARG A 78 0.56 -17.78 3.31
N SER A 79 0.57 -18.62 4.34
CA SER A 79 -0.52 -18.71 5.31
C SER A 79 -0.77 -17.37 5.99
N ARG A 80 0.28 -16.71 6.48
CA ARG A 80 0.16 -15.41 7.15
C ARG A 80 -0.35 -14.33 6.21
N LYS A 81 0.15 -14.29 4.97
CA LYS A 81 -0.33 -13.35 3.95
C LYS A 81 -1.82 -13.56 3.64
N SER A 82 -2.24 -14.82 3.48
CA SER A 82 -3.65 -15.15 3.25
C SER A 82 -4.53 -14.74 4.42
N GLN A 83 -4.08 -14.99 5.66
CA GLN A 83 -4.80 -14.59 6.87
C GLN A 83 -4.99 -13.07 6.92
N LEU A 84 -3.91 -12.29 6.75
CA LEU A 84 -3.97 -10.82 6.76
C LEU A 84 -4.89 -10.27 5.67
N MET A 85 -4.88 -10.87 4.48
CA MET A 85 -5.77 -10.48 3.39
C MET A 85 -7.25 -10.73 3.75
N MET A 86 -7.56 -11.88 4.34
CA MET A 86 -8.91 -12.21 4.79
C MET A 86 -9.39 -11.30 5.93
N GLU A 87 -8.50 -10.95 6.86
CA GLU A 87 -8.78 -9.97 7.92
C GLU A 87 -9.14 -8.61 7.30
N SER A 88 -8.33 -8.12 6.36
CA SER A 88 -8.59 -6.86 5.66
C SER A 88 -9.91 -6.86 4.88
N ILE A 89 -10.22 -7.93 4.15
CA ILE A 89 -11.50 -8.09 3.45
C ILE A 89 -12.67 -8.02 4.44
N SER A 90 -12.56 -8.72 5.57
CA SER A 90 -13.61 -8.77 6.60
C SER A 90 -13.85 -7.40 7.23
N GLU A 91 -12.78 -6.64 7.49
CA GLU A 91 -12.87 -5.27 7.99
C GLU A 91 -13.55 -4.34 6.99
N LEU A 92 -13.18 -4.42 5.71
CA LEU A 92 -13.80 -3.61 4.65
C LEU A 92 -15.27 -3.94 4.48
N GLN A 93 -15.65 -5.22 4.50
CA GLN A 93 -17.05 -5.64 4.45
C GLN A 93 -17.86 -5.14 5.65
N ARG A 94 -17.25 -5.08 6.84
CA ARG A 94 -17.91 -4.51 8.03
C ARG A 94 -18.16 -3.01 7.86
N LYS A 95 -17.15 -2.28 7.35
CA LYS A 95 -17.27 -0.84 7.06
C LYS A 95 -18.33 -0.57 5.99
N GLU A 96 -18.33 -1.36 4.91
CA GLU A 96 -19.35 -1.28 3.86
C GLU A 96 -20.76 -1.43 4.43
N LYS A 97 -20.99 -2.46 5.26
CA LYS A 97 -22.31 -2.68 5.90
C LYS A 97 -22.72 -1.53 6.81
N SER A 98 -21.79 -0.98 7.60
CA SER A 98 -22.07 0.18 8.47
C SER A 98 -22.51 1.39 7.65
N LEU A 99 -21.73 1.72 6.61
CA LEU A 99 -22.01 2.86 5.74
C LEU A 99 -23.31 2.67 4.95
N GLN A 100 -23.61 1.45 4.51
CA GLN A 100 -24.88 1.14 3.86
C GLN A 100 -26.07 1.38 4.79
N GLU A 101 -25.94 1.03 6.08
CA GLU A 101 -27.02 1.28 7.05
C GLU A 101 -27.19 2.77 7.33
N GLU A 102 -26.10 3.51 7.55
CA GLU A 102 -26.13 4.96 7.73
C GLU A 102 -26.75 5.66 6.52
N ASN A 103 -26.39 5.25 5.30
CA ASN A 103 -26.95 5.82 4.08
C ASN A 103 -28.44 5.53 3.95
N LYS A 104 -28.91 4.32 4.31
CA LYS A 104 -30.34 3.99 4.34
C LYS A 104 -31.11 4.86 5.34
N VAL A 105 -30.54 5.13 6.52
CA VAL A 105 -31.16 6.03 7.51
C VAL A 105 -31.29 7.43 6.94
N LEU A 106 -30.21 7.99 6.40
CA LEU A 106 -30.21 9.33 5.80
C LEU A 106 -31.19 9.45 4.63
N GLN A 107 -31.30 8.42 3.78
CA GLN A 107 -32.27 8.40 2.69
C GLN A 107 -33.71 8.43 3.21
N LYS A 108 -34.02 7.69 4.29
CA LYS A 108 -35.36 7.71 4.92
C LYS A 108 -35.67 9.08 5.51
N GLU A 109 -34.72 9.68 6.23
CA GLU A 109 -34.88 11.02 6.82
C GLU A 109 -35.11 12.07 5.73
N HIS A 110 -34.31 12.04 4.65
CA HIS A 110 -34.46 12.93 3.52
C HIS A 110 -35.83 12.78 2.83
N CYS A 111 -36.30 11.54 2.60
CA CYS A 111 -37.62 11.29 2.02
C CYS A 111 -38.75 11.83 2.93
N SER A 112 -38.66 11.59 4.25
CA SER A 112 -39.62 12.11 5.22
C SER A 112 -39.65 13.64 5.23
N PHE A 113 -38.49 14.29 5.18
CA PHE A 113 -38.37 15.74 5.14
C PHE A 113 -39.01 16.32 3.87
N LEU A 114 -38.72 15.75 2.69
CA LEU A 114 -39.34 16.19 1.44
C LEU A 114 -40.86 16.07 1.49
N GLN A 115 -41.40 14.97 2.02
CA GLN A 115 -42.84 14.78 2.15
C GLN A 115 -43.50 15.83 3.06
N LEU A 116 -42.80 16.27 4.12
CA LEU A 116 -43.28 17.34 5.00
C LEU A 116 -43.27 18.70 4.29
N VAL A 117 -42.22 18.99 3.52
CA VAL A 117 -42.12 20.22 2.71
C VAL A 117 -43.22 20.29 1.66
N GLU A 118 -43.53 19.18 0.99
CA GLU A 118 -44.62 19.08 0.02
C GLU A 118 -45.99 19.33 0.68
N LYS A 119 -46.25 18.72 1.85
CA LYS A 119 -47.48 18.97 2.62
C LYS A 119 -47.63 20.45 3.02
N GLN A 120 -46.54 21.11 3.42
CA GLN A 120 -46.58 22.55 3.74
C GLN A 120 -46.83 23.42 2.49
N LYS A 121 -46.27 23.07 1.33
CA LYS A 121 -46.54 23.77 0.06
C LYS A 121 -48.00 23.59 -0.40
N GLY A 122 -48.61 22.44 -0.12
CA GLY A 122 -50.02 22.18 -0.40
C GLY A 122 -50.98 23.00 0.47
N GLN A 123 -50.68 23.21 1.76
CA GLN A 123 -51.52 24.04 2.64
C GLN A 123 -51.41 25.55 2.38
N ARG A 124 -50.26 26.03 1.88
CA ARG A 124 -50.10 27.47 1.56
C ARG A 124 -50.83 27.91 0.27
N GLN A 125 -51.36 26.97 -0.51
CA GLN A 125 -52.15 27.23 -1.72
C GLN A 125 -53.64 26.94 -1.47
N GLN A 126 -54.28 27.68 -0.56
CA GLN A 126 -55.74 27.78 -0.58
C GLN A 126 -56.12 28.84 -1.64
N PRO A 127 -57.02 28.56 -2.59
CA PRO A 127 -57.41 29.52 -3.59
C PRO A 127 -58.35 30.55 -2.97
N GLN A 128 -57.89 31.79 -2.79
CA GLN A 128 -58.76 32.93 -2.58
C GLN A 128 -59.35 33.33 -3.94
N TRP A 129 -60.40 32.64 -4.36
CA TRP A 129 -61.31 33.15 -5.38
C TRP A 129 -62.38 33.93 -4.68
N ASP A 130 -62.38 35.25 -4.82
CA ASP A 130 -63.63 35.93 -5.14
C ASP A 130 -63.41 37.39 -5.59
N GLN A 131 -64.10 37.69 -6.70
CA GLN A 131 -64.44 38.99 -7.29
C GLN A 131 -63.43 39.66 -8.23
N THR A 132 -63.71 39.53 -9.53
CA THR A 132 -63.58 40.63 -10.50
C THR A 132 -64.77 40.60 -11.46
N PRO A 133 -65.34 41.77 -11.78
CA PRO A 133 -65.50 42.15 -13.18
C PRO A 133 -64.92 43.57 -13.39
N GLN A 134 -64.40 44.02 -14.52
CA GLN A 134 -64.32 43.55 -15.90
C GLN A 134 -63.61 44.70 -16.67
N GLN A 135 -62.69 44.38 -17.60
CA GLN A 135 -62.20 45.19 -18.75
C GLN A 135 -61.52 46.56 -18.42
N THR A 136 -60.41 46.96 -19.05
CA THR A 136 -60.23 47.20 -20.48
C THR A 136 -58.76 47.13 -20.94
N SER A 137 -58.60 46.67 -22.18
CA SER A 137 -57.69 47.16 -23.23
C SER A 137 -56.17 47.28 -23.04
N SER A 138 -55.50 46.66 -24.03
CA SER A 138 -54.27 47.08 -24.75
C SER A 138 -52.88 46.71 -24.20
N SER A 139 -52.26 45.75 -24.88
CA SER A 139 -51.15 46.00 -25.84
C SER A 139 -49.86 45.20 -25.60
N SER A 140 -49.46 44.54 -26.68
CA SER A 140 -48.10 44.30 -27.18
C SER A 140 -47.09 43.40 -26.44
N SER A 141 -46.79 42.31 -27.16
CA SER A 141 -45.48 42.02 -27.78
C SER A 141 -44.38 41.36 -26.94
N SER A 142 -44.09 40.10 -27.31
CA SER A 142 -42.82 39.65 -27.90
C SER A 142 -42.50 38.22 -27.46
N PHE A 143 -42.66 37.30 -28.40
CA PHE A 143 -42.23 35.91 -28.32
C PHE A 143 -40.72 35.83 -28.57
N MET A 144 -39.96 35.29 -27.62
CA MET A 144 -38.57 34.89 -27.81
C MET A 144 -38.44 33.40 -27.46
N MET A 145 -38.06 32.62 -28.47
CA MET A 145 -37.62 31.24 -28.37
C MET A 145 -36.54 31.09 -27.31
N ARG A 146 -36.70 30.13 -26.40
CA ARG A 146 -35.59 29.67 -25.56
C ARG A 146 -35.15 28.30 -26.03
N GLU A 147 -33.99 28.31 -26.68
CA GLU A 147 -33.13 27.19 -27.06
C GLU A 147 -33.01 26.13 -25.95
N ALA A 148 -33.09 24.87 -26.34
CA ALA A 148 -32.78 23.72 -25.49
C ALA A 148 -31.29 23.34 -25.65
N PRO A 149 -30.52 23.13 -24.56
CA PRO A 149 -29.19 22.55 -24.66
C PRO A 149 -29.25 21.01 -24.81
N PRO A 150 -28.25 20.39 -25.48
CA PRO A 150 -28.34 19.04 -26.03
C PRO A 150 -28.13 17.92 -25.00
N ALA A 151 -28.81 16.80 -25.21
CA ALA A 151 -28.54 15.54 -24.54
C ALA A 151 -27.17 14.99 -25.00
N THR A 152 -26.25 14.80 -24.06
CA THR A 152 -24.99 14.09 -24.28
C THR A 152 -25.25 12.59 -24.35
N ASN A 153 -25.34 12.08 -25.58
CA ASN A 153 -25.30 10.66 -25.87
C ASN A 153 -23.92 10.09 -25.49
N ILE A 154 -23.87 9.27 -24.43
CA ILE A 154 -22.74 8.41 -24.13
C ILE A 154 -22.70 7.29 -25.18
N SER A 155 -21.76 7.41 -26.11
CA SER A 155 -21.44 6.39 -27.10
C SER A 155 -20.46 5.39 -26.47
N TYR A 156 -20.93 4.17 -26.21
CA TYR A 156 -20.06 3.02 -25.98
C TYR A 156 -19.73 2.40 -27.35
N PRO A 157 -18.46 2.32 -27.77
CA PRO A 157 -18.10 1.47 -28.88
C PRO A 157 -18.02 0.02 -28.38
N VAL A 158 -19.02 -0.77 -28.75
CA VAL A 158 -18.92 -2.24 -28.81
C VAL A 158 -18.36 -2.60 -30.19
N PRO A 159 -17.23 -3.31 -30.29
CA PRO A 159 -16.87 -3.98 -31.54
C PRO A 159 -17.42 -5.41 -31.52
N VAL A 160 -18.39 -5.61 -32.41
CA VAL A 160 -18.91 -6.90 -32.87
C VAL A 160 -17.80 -7.72 -33.53
N ALA A 161 -17.80 -9.02 -33.27
CA ALA A 161 -16.97 -10.03 -33.91
C ALA A 161 -17.41 -10.29 -35.36
N ALA A 162 -16.44 -10.31 -36.30
CA ALA A 162 -16.54 -11.08 -37.56
C ALA A 162 -15.16 -11.25 -38.24
N GLY A 163 -14.71 -12.51 -38.32
CA GLY A 163 -13.95 -13.19 -39.37
C GLY A 163 -12.93 -12.48 -40.28
N GLY A 164 -11.68 -12.97 -40.24
CA GLY A 164 -11.02 -13.62 -41.38
C GLY A 164 -10.00 -12.83 -42.23
N GLY A 165 -8.75 -13.33 -42.31
CA GLY A 165 -7.97 -13.37 -43.57
C GLY A 165 -6.62 -12.62 -43.68
N ARG A 166 -5.52 -13.38 -43.49
CA ARG A 166 -4.21 -13.44 -44.22
C ARG A 166 -3.36 -12.18 -44.57
N VAL A 167 -2.05 -12.26 -44.16
CA VAL A 167 -0.72 -11.86 -44.76
C VAL A 167 -0.62 -10.58 -45.61
N GLU A 168 0.41 -9.71 -45.53
CA GLU A 168 1.88 -9.84 -45.42
C GLU A 168 2.42 -8.43 -45.04
N GLY A 169 3.37 -8.25 -44.12
CA GLY A 169 4.77 -7.95 -44.44
C GLY A 169 5.20 -6.49 -44.16
N ALA A 170 6.17 -6.28 -43.23
CA ALA A 170 7.26 -5.27 -43.24
C ALA A 170 7.59 -4.56 -41.89
N ALA A 171 8.81 -4.83 -41.42
CA ALA A 171 9.75 -4.03 -40.58
C ALA A 171 9.52 -3.81 -39.06
N PRO A 172 10.59 -3.83 -38.24
CA PRO A 172 10.52 -3.95 -36.79
C PRO A 172 10.49 -2.58 -36.09
N GLN A 173 9.48 -2.34 -35.25
CA GLN A 173 9.45 -1.23 -34.29
C GLN A 173 9.65 -1.76 -32.87
N PRO A 174 10.41 -1.05 -32.02
CA PRO A 174 10.68 -1.50 -30.66
C PRO A 174 9.41 -1.45 -29.81
N GLN A 175 9.27 -2.48 -28.97
CA GLN A 175 8.14 -2.77 -28.09
C GLN A 175 7.55 -1.52 -27.41
N PRO A 176 6.21 -1.33 -27.43
CA PRO A 176 5.59 -0.43 -26.48
C PRO A 176 5.64 -1.13 -25.12
N GLN A 177 6.49 -0.63 -24.23
CA GLN A 177 6.48 -0.99 -22.82
C GLN A 177 5.04 -1.03 -22.34
N ALA A 178 4.67 -2.18 -21.77
CA ALA A 178 3.39 -2.44 -21.18
C ALA A 178 2.92 -1.20 -20.42
N ARG A 179 1.89 -0.53 -20.96
CA ARG A 179 1.17 0.51 -20.24
C ARG A 179 0.48 -0.19 -19.07
N ILE A 180 1.21 -0.25 -17.97
CA ILE A 180 0.70 -0.57 -16.65
C ILE A 180 -0.46 0.40 -16.43
N GLY A 181 -1.67 -0.13 -16.54
CA GLY A 181 -2.94 0.59 -16.42
C GLY A 181 -3.22 0.99 -14.98
N LEU A 182 -2.29 1.73 -14.36
CA LEU A 182 -2.52 2.31 -13.04
C LEU A 182 -2.89 3.79 -13.20
N PRO A 183 -4.01 4.21 -12.60
CA PRO A 183 -4.46 5.59 -12.67
C PRO A 183 -3.50 6.55 -11.94
N PRO A 184 -3.41 7.83 -12.34
CA PRO A 184 -2.39 8.78 -11.87
C PRO A 184 -2.30 8.97 -10.36
N TRP A 185 -3.39 8.74 -9.62
CA TRP A 185 -3.42 8.84 -8.16
C TRP A 185 -2.63 7.73 -7.44
N MET A 186 -2.29 6.64 -8.13
CA MET A 186 -1.51 5.53 -7.57
C MET A 186 0.01 5.72 -7.68
N LEU A 187 0.49 6.78 -8.33
CA LEU A 187 1.94 6.96 -8.57
C LEU A 187 2.62 7.91 -7.57
N SER A 188 1.88 8.48 -6.62
CA SER A 188 2.37 9.51 -5.69
C SER A 188 3.21 9.00 -4.52
N HIS A 189 3.32 7.68 -4.32
CA HIS A 189 4.04 7.09 -3.18
C HIS A 189 5.38 6.43 -3.54
N LEU A 190 5.81 6.53 -4.81
CA LEU A 190 7.01 5.86 -5.32
C LEU A 190 8.15 6.83 -5.71
N SER A 191 8.01 8.12 -5.42
CA SER A 191 9.10 9.09 -5.53
C SER A 191 9.38 9.75 -4.19
N SER A 192 10.25 9.13 -3.39
CA SER A 192 11.06 9.77 -2.34
C SER A 192 12.37 9.03 -2.24
#